data_AF-A0A2M3ZJE2-F1
#
_entry.id   AF-A0A2M3ZJE2-F1
#
_cell.length_a   1.000
_cell.length_b   1.000
_cell.length_c   1.000
_cell.angle_alpha   90.00
_cell.angle_beta   90.00
_cell.angle_gamma   90.00
#
_symmetry.space_group_name_H-M   'P 1'
#
loop_
_entity.id
_entity.type
_entity.pdbx_description
1 polymer ?
#
loop_
_entity_poly.entity_id
_entity_poly.type
_entity_poly.pdbx_seq_one_letter_code
_entity_poly.pdbx_strand_id
1 'polypeptide(L)'
;MSTAKGPKFLKPDDESFASERDAAPTDDHVTSFVFNAHQSLALAAQRDRLPIRQYRDQILYCLETYQTLVLVGETGSGKSTQVPQFVPVV
;
A
#
# COMPACT_ATOMS: atom_id res chain seq x y z
N MET A 1 17.46 -23.21 1.51
CA MET A 1 17.62 -21.93 2.25
C MET A 1 16.91 -20.85 1.44
N SER A 2 15.67 -20.52 1.81
CA SER A 2 14.88 -19.48 1.15
C SER A 2 14.48 -18.47 2.21
N THR A 3 15.12 -17.30 2.21
CA THR A 3 14.79 -16.20 3.11
C THR A 3 13.61 -15.45 2.50
N ALA A 4 12.41 -15.69 3.04
CA ALA A 4 11.23 -14.88 2.75
C ALA A 4 11.53 -13.42 3.14
N LYS A 5 11.58 -12.53 2.15
CA LYS A 5 11.80 -11.10 2.35
C LYS A 5 10.49 -10.51 2.87
N GLY A 6 10.38 -10.35 4.19
CA GLY A 6 9.28 -9.64 4.82
C GLY A 6 9.21 -8.17 4.39
N PRO A 7 8.10 -7.46 4.68
CA PRO A 7 7.94 -6.05 4.34
C PRO A 7 9.07 -5.21 4.96
N LYS A 8 9.77 -4.43 4.13
CA LYS A 8 10.90 -3.59 4.54
C LYS A 8 10.36 -2.26 5.05
N PHE A 9 10.50 -2.01 6.35
CA PHE A 9 10.19 -0.73 6.98
C PHE A 9 11.43 0.17 6.96
N LEU A 10 11.32 1.37 6.40
CA LEU A 10 12.37 2.38 6.45
C LEU A 10 12.23 3.20 7.74
N LYS A 11 13.34 3.37 8.44
CA LYS A 11 13.45 4.30 9.57
C LYS A 11 13.63 5.73 9.04
N PRO A 12 13.40 6.77 9.87
CA PRO A 12 13.56 8.17 9.46
C PRO A 12 14.93 8.51 8.85
N ASP A 13 15.99 7.77 9.19
CA ASP A 13 17.36 8.00 8.70
C ASP A 13 17.81 7.02 7.59
N ASP A 14 16.88 6.19 7.07
CA ASP A 14 17.21 5.22 6.02
C ASP A 14 17.03 5.84 4.62
N GLU A 15 18.13 6.34 4.05
CA GLU A 15 18.17 6.94 2.72
C GLU A 15 18.17 5.90 1.57
N SER A 16 17.82 4.63 1.82
CA SER A 16 17.80 3.61 0.75
C SER A 16 16.77 3.90 -0.37
N PHE A 17 15.89 4.88 -0.20
CA PHE A 17 14.90 5.30 -1.19
C PHE A 17 15.49 6.26 -2.25
N ALA A 18 16.62 6.91 -1.96
CA ALA A 18 17.21 7.89 -2.86
C ALA A 18 17.79 7.26 -4.14
N SER A 19 18.30 6.02 -4.06
CA SER A 19 19.00 5.36 -5.16
C SER A 19 18.09 4.78 -6.25
N GLU A 20 16.77 4.73 -6.06
CA GLU A 20 15.82 4.19 -7.06
C GLU A 20 15.27 5.26 -8.02
N ARG A 21 15.53 6.55 -7.76
CA ARG A 21 15.00 7.66 -8.58
C ARG A 21 15.78 7.95 -9.87
N ASP A 22 16.97 7.38 -10.05
CA ASP A 22 17.82 7.60 -11.23
C ASP A 22 17.64 6.54 -12.34
N ALA A 23 16.73 5.57 -12.16
CA ALA A 23 16.37 4.67 -13.25
C ALA A 23 15.46 5.40 -14.25
N ALA A 24 15.94 5.57 -15.48
CA ALA A 24 15.13 6.06 -16.60
C ALA A 24 13.82 5.24 -16.70
N PRO A 25 12.67 5.87 -16.96
CA PRO A 25 11.42 5.14 -17.09
C PRO A 25 11.54 4.23 -18.32
N THR A 26 11.68 2.93 -18.08
CA THR A 26 11.48 1.91 -19.11
C THR A 26 10.01 1.97 -19.52
N ASP A 27 9.76 2.13 -20.80
CA ASP A 27 8.45 2.19 -21.44
C ASP A 27 7.71 0.85 -21.27
N ASP A 28 7.19 0.62 -20.07
CA ASP A 28 6.19 -0.41 -19.84
C ASP A 28 4.85 0.20 -20.20
N HIS A 29 4.16 -0.44 -21.14
CA HIS A 29 2.76 -0.20 -21.46
C HIS A 29 1.88 -0.43 -20.22
N VAL A 30 1.87 0.52 -19.29
CA VAL A 30 0.95 0.56 -18.16
C VAL A 30 -0.38 1.00 -18.74
N THR A 31 -1.20 0.04 -19.16
CA THR A 31 -2.60 0.31 -19.42
C THR A 31 -3.18 0.91 -18.14
N SER A 32 -3.64 2.16 -18.21
CA SER A 32 -4.20 2.90 -17.07
C SER A 32 -5.49 2.28 -16.50
N PHE A 33 -5.94 1.18 -17.10
CA PHE A 33 -7.12 0.41 -16.73
C PHE A 33 -6.75 -0.66 -15.70
N VAL A 34 -7.05 -0.37 -14.44
CA VAL A 34 -7.00 -1.37 -13.36
C VAL A 34 -8.25 -2.24 -13.43
N PHE A 35 -8.12 -3.48 -13.91
CA PHE A 35 -9.24 -4.42 -14.02
C PHE A 35 -9.48 -5.16 -12.69
N ASN A 36 -10.73 -5.15 -12.20
CA ASN A 36 -11.12 -5.93 -11.02
C ASN A 36 -11.49 -7.37 -11.41
N ALA A 37 -10.53 -8.28 -11.32
CA ALA A 37 -10.74 -9.72 -11.59
C ALA A 37 -11.74 -10.40 -10.63
N HIS A 38 -12.17 -9.72 -9.57
CA HIS A 38 -13.03 -10.26 -8.52
C HIS A 38 -14.41 -9.62 -8.47
N GLN A 39 -14.86 -8.98 -9.56
CA GLN A 39 -16.14 -8.28 -9.65
C GLN A 39 -17.37 -9.11 -9.22
N SER A 40 -17.32 -10.44 -9.33
CA SER A 40 -18.40 -11.36 -8.93
C SER A 40 -18.46 -11.63 -7.42
N LEU A 41 -17.43 -11.27 -6.65
CA LEU A 41 -17.43 -11.44 -5.21
C LEU A 41 -18.23 -10.33 -4.53
N ALA A 42 -18.72 -10.61 -3.31
CA ALA A 42 -19.28 -9.56 -2.47
C ALA A 42 -18.23 -8.47 -2.19
N LEU A 43 -18.66 -7.20 -2.16
CA LEU A 43 -17.77 -6.04 -2.01
C LEU A 43 -16.86 -6.14 -0.77
N ALA A 44 -17.36 -6.69 0.34
CA ALA A 44 -16.55 -6.90 1.55
C ALA A 44 -15.37 -7.86 1.27
N ALA A 45 -15.63 -8.99 0.62
CA ALA A 45 -14.60 -9.96 0.27
C ALA A 45 -13.60 -9.40 -0.77
N GLN A 46 -14.04 -8.51 -1.66
CA GLN A 46 -13.13 -7.81 -2.57
C GLN A 46 -12.20 -6.85 -1.80
N ARG A 47 -12.75 -6.07 -0.86
CA ARG A 47 -12.00 -5.12 -0.03
C ARG A 47 -10.96 -5.82 0.85
N ASP A 48 -11.31 -6.99 1.41
CA ASP A 48 -10.38 -7.78 2.22
C ASP A 48 -9.20 -8.34 1.42
N ARG A 49 -9.31 -8.43 0.09
CA ARG A 49 -8.23 -8.88 -0.80
C ARG A 49 -7.34 -7.75 -1.31
N LEU A 50 -7.66 -6.49 -1.03
CA LEU A 50 -6.83 -5.38 -1.47
C LEU A 50 -5.46 -5.43 -0.75
N PRO A 51 -4.34 -5.18 -1.45
CA PRO A 51 -3.00 -5.27 -0.87
C PRO A 51 -2.80 -4.46 0.40
N ILE A 52 -3.50 -3.34 0.57
CA ILE A 52 -3.41 -2.50 1.76
C ILE A 52 -4.03 -3.14 3.03
N ARG A 53 -4.95 -4.10 2.88
CA ARG A 53 -5.71 -4.70 3.99
C ARG A 53 -4.80 -5.35 5.04
N GLN A 54 -3.70 -5.94 4.61
CA GLN A 54 -2.72 -6.61 5.48
C GLN A 54 -1.96 -5.64 6.40
N TYR A 55 -1.91 -4.35 6.04
CA TYR A 55 -1.20 -3.32 6.79
C TYR A 55 -2.13 -2.52 7.72
N ARG A 56 -3.40 -2.89 7.84
CA ARG A 56 -4.42 -2.15 8.60
C ARG A 56 -3.94 -1.77 10.00
N ASP A 57 -3.49 -2.75 10.78
CA ASP A 57 -3.17 -2.53 12.19
C ASP A 57 -1.90 -1.67 12.36
N GLN A 58 -0.96 -1.78 11.42
CA GLN A 58 0.24 -0.94 11.39
C GLN A 58 -0.09 0.50 11.01
N ILE A 59 -1.00 0.70 10.06
CA ILE A 59 -1.49 2.03 9.69
C ILE A 59 -2.17 2.68 10.89
N LEU A 60 -3.02 1.95 11.61
CA LEU A 60 -3.68 2.47 12.81
C LEU A 60 -2.69 2.82 13.92
N TYR A 61 -1.72 1.95 14.20
CA TYR A 61 -0.64 2.25 15.15
C TYR A 61 0.14 3.52 14.78
N CYS A 62 0.49 3.68 13.50
CA CYS A 62 1.21 4.86 13.04
C CYS A 62 0.35 6.13 13.12
N LEU A 63 -0.95 6.05 12.85
CA LEU A 63 -1.87 7.18 12.99
C LEU A 63 -2.06 7.61 14.45
N GLU A 64 -2.02 6.66 15.39
CA GLU A 64 -2.08 6.95 16.82
C GLU A 64 -0.76 7.55 17.34
N THR A 65 0.38 7.09 16.80
CA THR A 65 1.71 7.46 17.30
C THR A 65 2.26 8.74 16.66
N TYR A 66 1.95 8.99 15.38
CA TYR A 66 2.56 10.05 14.59
C TYR A 66 1.51 11.00 14.03
N GLN A 67 1.80 12.30 14.08
CA GLN A 67 0.94 13.34 13.53
C GLN A 67 0.79 13.26 12.00
N THR A 68 1.81 12.76 11.30
CA THR A 68 1.84 12.69 9.84
C THR A 68 2.34 11.33 9.40
N LEU A 69 1.61 10.70 8.46
CA LEU A 69 1.96 9.40 7.88
C LEU A 69 1.99 9.51 6.34
N VAL A 70 3.08 9.07 5.72
CA VAL A 70 3.23 8.99 4.26
C VAL A 70 3.01 7.55 3.80
N LEU A 71 2.04 7.33 2.91
CA LEU A 71 1.71 6.02 2.37
C LEU A 71 2.13 5.91 0.90
N VAL A 72 3.00 4.97 0.58
CA VAL A 72 3.51 4.71 -0.77
C VAL A 72 2.96 3.39 -1.31
N GLY A 73 2.54 3.36 -2.58
CA GLY A 73 2.16 2.14 -3.27
C GLY A 73 1.50 2.40 -4.63
N GLU A 74 1.41 1.38 -5.47
CA GLU A 74 0.86 1.47 -6.84
C GLU A 74 -0.63 1.84 -6.90
N THR A 75 -1.11 2.32 -8.05
CA THR A 75 -2.54 2.56 -8.30
C THR A 75 -3.32 1.25 -8.21
N GLY A 76 -4.50 1.24 -7.59
CA GLY A 76 -5.31 0.03 -7.40
C GLY A 76 -5.03 -0.74 -6.11
N SER A 77 -3.99 -0.41 -5.35
CA SER A 77 -3.68 -1.10 -4.08
C SER A 77 -4.65 -0.82 -2.92
N GLY A 78 -5.59 0.12 -3.10
CA GLY A 78 -6.63 0.44 -2.13
C GLY A 78 -6.30 1.59 -1.16
N LYS A 79 -5.21 2.34 -1.36
CA LYS A 79 -4.77 3.44 -0.46
C LYS A 79 -5.87 4.45 -0.15
N SER A 80 -6.31 5.22 -1.16
CA SER A 80 -7.27 6.31 -0.95
C SER A 80 -8.68 5.81 -0.61
N THR A 81 -8.98 4.52 -0.84
CA THR A 81 -10.33 3.97 -0.61
C THR A 81 -10.47 3.24 0.71
N GLN A 82 -9.44 2.53 1.18
CA GLN A 82 -9.50 1.72 2.41
C GLN A 82 -9.02 2.47 3.65
N VAL A 83 -8.00 3.33 3.54
CA VAL A 83 -7.44 4.04 4.71
C VAL A 83 -8.51 4.88 5.44
N PRO A 84 -9.37 5.66 4.76
CA PRO A 84 -10.43 6.40 5.43
C PRO A 84 -11.46 5.49 6.15
N GLN A 85 -11.63 4.24 5.69
CA GLN A 85 -12.56 3.28 6.31
C GLN A 85 -11.97 2.58 7.55
N PHE A 86 -10.65 2.59 7.71
CA PHE A 86 -10.01 1.94 8.87
C PHE A 86 -10.10 2.80 10.12
N VAL A 87 -10.09 4.13 9.95
CA VAL A 87 -10.14 5.08 11.06
C VAL A 87 -11.52 5.01 11.69
N PRO A 88 -11.63 4.71 13.00
CA PRO A 88 -12.90 4.74 13.69
C PRO A 88 -13.50 6.14 13.62
N VAL A 89 -14.81 6.24 13.46
CA VAL A 89 -15.52 7.51 13.68
C VAL A 89 -15.51 7.74 15.19
N VAL A 90 -14.72 8.72 15.64
CA VAL A 90 -14.77 9.29 16.99
C VAL A 90 -15.93 10.26 17.11
#